data_AF-A0A5C7ZNV5-F1
#
_entry.id   AF-A0A5C7ZNV5-F1
#
_cell.length_a   1.000
_cell.length_b   1.000
_cell.length_c   1.000
_cell.angle_alpha   90.00
_cell.angle_beta   90.00
_cell.angle_gamma   90.00
#
_symmetry.space_group_name_H-M   'P 1'
#
loop_
_entity.id
_entity.type
_entity.pdbx_description
1 polymer ?
#
loop_
_entity_poly.entity_id
_entity_poly.type
_entity_poly.pdbx_seq_one_letter_code
_entity_poly.pdbx_strand_id
1 'polypeptide(L)'
;MPDADTAYIDPFFDETTVVLTCDVVDPTDGRGYDRDPRSIAKRAEAYLKSSGIGDTAYFGPEPEFFIFDGVEWSVDMSGCSLKIHSAEAAWNSGERNEGNGATGHRPAVKGGYFPVPPVDSLHDIRSAMVLTLEALGVPVEVHHHEVANAGQCEIGTKFSTLVQRADWTQIQKYVTHNVAHQYGKTATFMPKPIVGDNGSGMHVHQSVWKDGKNLFAGDQYAGLSELALFYIGGIIKHAKALNAITNPGTNSYKRLVPHYEAPVKLAYSAKNRSASIRIPFVASTKARRIETRFPDPIANPYLCFAALLMAGLDGIQNKIHPGDPADKNLYDLPPEEDAKIPTVCASLEEALASLDKDREFLTKGGVFSNDWIDAFIALKMDEVNKVRMTTHPVEFDLYYSC
;
A
#
# COMPACT_ATOMS: atom_id res chain seq x y z
N MET A 1 -17.91 -9.88 -16.99
CA MET A 1 -18.52 -8.79 -17.76
C MET A 1 -17.47 -7.72 -18.01
N PRO A 2 -16.99 -7.51 -19.26
CA PRO A 2 -16.09 -6.41 -19.59
C PRO A 2 -16.68 -5.04 -19.34
N ASP A 3 -15.81 -4.12 -18.94
CA ASP A 3 -16.11 -2.71 -18.70
C ASP A 3 -15.40 -1.85 -19.77
N ALA A 4 -16.18 -1.32 -20.72
CA ALA A 4 -15.63 -0.63 -21.89
C ALA A 4 -14.89 0.68 -21.52
N ASP A 5 -15.22 1.30 -20.40
CA ASP A 5 -14.58 2.55 -19.94
C ASP A 5 -13.15 2.33 -19.45
N THR A 6 -12.73 1.06 -19.29
CA THR A 6 -11.37 0.68 -18.88
C THR A 6 -10.47 0.33 -20.06
N ALA A 7 -10.96 0.48 -21.29
CA ALA A 7 -10.23 0.07 -22.49
C ALA A 7 -8.96 0.90 -22.72
N TYR A 8 -7.84 0.23 -23.02
CA TYR A 8 -6.63 0.87 -23.55
C TYR A 8 -5.88 -0.06 -24.52
N ILE A 9 -5.01 0.52 -25.36
CA ILE A 9 -4.11 -0.25 -26.22
C ILE A 9 -2.85 -0.58 -25.42
N ASP A 10 -2.51 -1.85 -25.35
CA ASP A 10 -1.32 -2.30 -24.66
C ASP A 10 -0.05 -1.81 -25.38
N PRO A 11 0.90 -1.16 -24.69
CA PRO A 11 2.09 -0.60 -25.32
C PRO A 11 3.27 -1.58 -25.38
N PHE A 12 3.13 -2.79 -24.83
CA PHE A 12 4.23 -3.75 -24.66
C PHE A 12 4.13 -4.97 -25.57
N PHE A 13 2.92 -5.36 -26.00
CA PHE A 13 2.75 -6.46 -26.95
C PHE A 13 3.21 -6.09 -28.36
N ASP A 14 3.82 -7.07 -29.06
CA ASP A 14 4.22 -6.93 -30.46
C ASP A 14 3.01 -6.69 -31.39
N GLU A 15 1.89 -7.37 -31.10
CA GLU A 15 0.64 -7.23 -31.83
C GLU A 15 -0.31 -6.26 -31.13
N THR A 16 -0.99 -5.41 -31.90
CA THR A 16 -1.94 -4.43 -31.35
C THR A 16 -3.03 -5.13 -30.56
N THR A 17 -3.03 -4.91 -29.25
CA THR A 17 -3.89 -5.60 -28.30
C THR A 17 -4.68 -4.59 -27.49
N VAL A 18 -6.00 -4.81 -27.37
CA VAL A 18 -6.87 -4.01 -26.48
C VAL A 18 -6.99 -4.73 -25.14
N VAL A 19 -6.74 -4.01 -24.05
CA VAL A 19 -6.97 -4.49 -22.68
C VAL A 19 -8.30 -3.97 -22.17
N LEU A 20 -9.07 -4.82 -21.51
CA LEU A 20 -10.34 -4.50 -20.86
C LEU A 20 -10.37 -5.13 -19.47
N THR A 21 -10.69 -4.33 -18.45
CA THR A 21 -10.98 -4.84 -17.11
C THR A 21 -12.38 -5.45 -17.10
N CYS A 22 -12.53 -6.56 -16.39
CA CYS A 22 -13.79 -7.31 -16.29
C CYS A 22 -14.19 -7.52 -14.84
N ASP A 23 -15.49 -7.50 -14.57
CA ASP A 23 -16.06 -8.04 -13.33
C ASP A 23 -16.38 -9.53 -13.51
N VAL A 24 -16.32 -10.31 -12.44
CA VAL A 24 -16.90 -11.67 -12.44
C VAL A 24 -18.35 -11.56 -12.01
N VAL A 25 -19.25 -12.25 -12.71
CA VAL A 25 -20.68 -12.25 -12.41
C VAL A 25 -21.17 -13.68 -12.20
N ASP A 26 -22.15 -13.86 -11.32
CA ASP A 26 -22.84 -15.14 -11.15
C ASP A 26 -23.69 -15.42 -12.40
N PRO A 27 -23.52 -16.57 -13.08
CA PRO A 27 -24.26 -16.85 -14.31
C PRO A 27 -25.76 -17.11 -14.08
N THR A 28 -26.19 -17.36 -12.84
CA THR A 28 -27.58 -17.69 -12.51
C THR A 28 -28.47 -16.45 -12.39
N ASP A 29 -27.94 -15.35 -11.86
CA ASP A 29 -28.70 -14.11 -11.63
C ASP A 29 -28.05 -12.83 -12.20
N GLY A 30 -26.83 -12.95 -12.76
CA GLY A 30 -26.08 -11.85 -13.37
C GLY A 30 -25.50 -10.85 -12.37
N ARG A 31 -25.59 -11.11 -11.06
CA ARG A 31 -25.04 -10.21 -10.03
C ARG A 31 -23.52 -10.33 -9.96
N GLY A 32 -22.87 -9.24 -9.52
CA GLY A 32 -21.43 -9.23 -9.29
C GLY A 32 -21.05 -10.31 -8.27
N TYR A 33 -20.11 -11.17 -8.64
CA TYR A 33 -19.70 -12.31 -7.84
C TYR A 33 -19.20 -11.86 -6.47
N ASP A 34 -19.59 -12.57 -5.41
CA ASP A 34 -19.31 -12.18 -4.04
C ASP A 34 -17.82 -12.09 -3.73
N ARG A 35 -17.00 -12.91 -4.41
CA ARG A 35 -15.54 -12.95 -4.21
C ARG A 35 -14.73 -12.18 -5.25
N ASP A 36 -15.36 -11.49 -6.19
CA ASP A 36 -14.67 -10.59 -7.11
C ASP A 36 -14.28 -9.29 -6.40
N PRO A 37 -12.98 -8.95 -6.29
CA PRO A 37 -12.53 -7.70 -5.70
C PRO A 37 -13.15 -6.46 -6.32
N ARG A 38 -13.33 -6.43 -7.65
CA ARG A 38 -13.87 -5.25 -8.35
C ARG A 38 -15.36 -5.08 -8.06
N SER A 39 -16.11 -6.18 -8.02
CA SER A 39 -17.49 -6.21 -7.55
C SER A 39 -17.63 -5.73 -6.09
N ILE A 40 -16.74 -6.17 -5.17
CA ILE A 40 -16.70 -5.67 -3.78
C ILE A 40 -16.49 -4.15 -3.74
N ALA A 41 -15.53 -3.64 -4.51
CA ALA A 41 -15.25 -2.20 -4.61
C ALA A 41 -16.47 -1.40 -5.13
N LYS A 42 -17.17 -1.91 -6.16
CA LYS A 42 -18.41 -1.31 -6.66
C LYS A 42 -19.52 -1.31 -5.59
N ARG A 43 -19.66 -2.39 -4.82
CA ARG A 43 -20.60 -2.44 -3.68
C ARG A 43 -20.24 -1.43 -2.60
N ALA A 44 -18.95 -1.20 -2.32
CA ALA A 44 -18.51 -0.21 -1.34
C ALA A 44 -18.88 1.23 -1.76
N GLU A 45 -18.69 1.60 -3.04
CA GLU A 45 -19.14 2.90 -3.57
C GLU A 45 -20.67 3.03 -3.51
N ALA A 46 -21.41 1.97 -3.86
CA ALA A 46 -22.87 1.95 -3.76
C ALA A 46 -23.35 2.10 -2.31
N TYR A 47 -22.68 1.45 -1.36
CA TYR A 47 -23.01 1.54 0.05
C TYR A 47 -22.80 2.95 0.62
N LEU A 48 -21.71 3.63 0.24
CA LEU A 48 -21.50 5.05 0.58
C LEU A 48 -22.72 5.88 0.17
N LYS A 49 -23.17 5.75 -1.08
CA LYS A 49 -24.34 6.46 -1.60
C LYS A 49 -25.62 6.10 -0.84
N SER A 50 -25.89 4.81 -0.63
CA SER A 50 -27.10 4.37 0.07
C SER A 50 -27.11 4.72 1.56
N SER A 51 -25.94 4.91 2.17
CA SER A 51 -25.83 5.35 3.57
C SER A 51 -26.25 6.81 3.78
N GLY A 52 -26.29 7.61 2.72
CA GLY A 52 -26.59 9.05 2.77
C GLY A 52 -25.45 9.93 3.31
N ILE A 53 -24.31 9.34 3.72
CA ILE A 53 -23.15 10.07 4.26
C ILE A 53 -22.48 10.92 3.18
N GLY A 54 -22.21 10.34 2.01
CA GLY A 54 -21.63 11.01 0.85
C GLY A 54 -22.06 10.35 -0.45
N ASP A 55 -21.69 10.95 -1.58
CA ASP A 55 -21.95 10.39 -2.91
C ASP A 55 -20.69 9.84 -3.59
N THR A 56 -19.52 10.31 -3.15
CA THR A 56 -18.23 10.02 -3.79
C THR A 56 -17.15 9.91 -2.73
N ALA A 57 -16.32 8.87 -2.81
CA ALA A 57 -15.08 8.77 -2.04
C ALA A 57 -13.89 8.76 -3.01
N TYR A 58 -12.94 9.67 -2.79
CA TYR A 58 -11.72 9.75 -3.57
C TYR A 58 -10.57 9.08 -2.85
N PHE A 59 -9.81 8.28 -3.60
CA PHE A 59 -8.62 7.56 -3.16
C PHE A 59 -7.41 8.00 -3.98
N GLY A 60 -6.27 8.19 -3.31
CA GLY A 60 -4.98 8.47 -3.93
C GLY A 60 -3.89 7.63 -3.26
N PRO A 61 -3.58 6.42 -3.75
CA PRO A 61 -2.46 5.62 -3.28
C PRO A 61 -1.11 6.14 -3.84
N GLU A 62 -0.08 6.06 -3.03
CA GLU A 62 1.33 6.28 -3.38
C GLU A 62 2.08 4.94 -3.21
N PRO A 63 2.02 4.01 -4.18
CA PRO A 63 2.71 2.72 -4.07
C PRO A 63 4.19 2.88 -4.41
N GLU A 64 5.03 2.77 -3.39
CA GLU A 64 6.48 2.71 -3.55
C GLU A 64 6.90 1.36 -4.16
N PHE A 65 8.05 1.31 -4.82
CA PHE A 65 8.59 0.09 -5.44
C PHE A 65 10.11 0.11 -5.48
N PHE A 66 10.71 -1.04 -5.78
CA PHE A 66 12.15 -1.16 -6.07
C PHE A 66 12.37 -1.55 -7.52
N ILE A 67 13.48 -1.10 -8.10
CA ILE A 67 14.02 -1.60 -9.37
C ILE A 67 15.41 -2.18 -9.09
N PHE A 68 15.59 -3.46 -9.38
CA PHE A 68 16.85 -4.19 -9.24
C PHE A 68 17.40 -4.58 -10.61
N ASP A 69 18.71 -4.81 -10.69
CA ASP A 69 19.35 -5.37 -11.89
C ASP A 69 19.12 -6.88 -12.00
N GLY A 70 18.95 -7.56 -10.86
CA GLY A 70 18.65 -8.99 -10.82
C GLY A 70 18.29 -9.47 -9.42
N VAL A 71 17.54 -10.57 -9.34
CA VAL A 71 17.18 -11.22 -8.08
C VAL A 71 17.25 -12.74 -8.27
N GLU A 72 17.86 -13.44 -7.32
CA GLU A 72 17.99 -14.89 -7.29
C GLU A 72 17.46 -15.41 -5.95
N TRP A 73 16.71 -16.52 -5.96
CA TRP A 73 16.28 -17.19 -4.74
C TRP A 73 16.11 -18.71 -4.95
N SER A 74 16.27 -19.47 -3.88
CA SER A 74 15.96 -20.91 -3.82
C SER A 74 15.29 -21.25 -2.50
N VAL A 75 14.35 -22.21 -2.52
CA VAL A 75 13.74 -22.81 -1.32
C VAL A 75 13.45 -24.27 -1.63
N ASP A 76 14.24 -25.17 -1.06
CA ASP A 76 14.10 -26.61 -1.22
C ASP A 76 14.60 -27.38 0.03
N MET A 77 14.66 -28.71 -0.06
CA MET A 77 15.09 -29.56 1.07
C MET A 77 16.53 -29.33 1.51
N SER A 78 17.39 -28.79 0.63
CA SER A 78 18.79 -28.47 0.93
C SER A 78 18.96 -27.12 1.61
N GLY A 79 17.95 -26.24 1.57
CA GLY A 79 17.95 -24.96 2.27
C GLY A 79 17.20 -23.86 1.52
N CYS A 80 17.46 -22.62 1.92
CA CYS A 80 16.95 -21.44 1.22
C CYS A 80 18.03 -20.36 1.04
N SER A 81 17.92 -19.61 -0.06
CA SER A 81 18.83 -18.50 -0.38
C SER A 81 18.09 -17.36 -1.09
N LEU A 82 18.67 -16.17 -1.01
CA LEU A 82 18.18 -14.92 -1.61
C LEU A 82 19.40 -14.03 -1.91
N LYS A 83 19.50 -13.50 -3.13
CA LYS A 83 20.48 -12.49 -3.50
C LYS A 83 19.82 -11.42 -4.38
N ILE A 84 20.04 -10.16 -4.03
CA ILE A 84 19.62 -8.99 -4.82
C ILE A 84 20.86 -8.36 -5.44
N HIS A 85 20.76 -8.02 -6.72
CA HIS A 85 21.78 -7.32 -7.49
C HIS A 85 21.24 -5.96 -7.90
N SER A 86 21.97 -4.89 -7.56
CA SER A 86 21.65 -3.52 -7.96
C SER A 86 22.91 -2.67 -8.02
N ALA A 87 23.09 -1.90 -9.09
CA ALA A 87 24.22 -1.01 -9.28
C ALA A 87 24.26 0.10 -8.20
N GLU A 88 23.10 0.49 -7.69
CA GLU A 88 22.94 1.48 -6.61
C GLU A 88 23.09 0.88 -5.20
N ALA A 89 23.30 -0.42 -5.07
CA ALA A 89 23.38 -1.05 -3.76
C ALA A 89 24.63 -0.62 -2.99
N ALA A 90 24.45 -0.20 -1.74
CA ALA A 90 25.54 0.27 -0.89
C ALA A 90 26.60 -0.82 -0.62
N TRP A 91 26.18 -2.10 -0.59
CA TRP A 91 27.08 -3.25 -0.39
C TRP A 91 28.00 -3.54 -1.60
N ASN A 92 27.73 -2.96 -2.77
CA ASN A 92 28.56 -3.11 -3.97
C ASN A 92 29.73 -2.11 -4.05
N SER A 93 29.94 -1.29 -3.01
CA SER A 93 31.01 -0.29 -2.98
C SER A 93 32.44 -0.88 -3.01
N GLY A 94 32.61 -2.10 -2.50
CA GLY A 94 33.89 -2.82 -2.51
C GLY A 94 34.04 -3.87 -3.60
N GLU A 95 33.02 -4.08 -4.45
CA GLU A 95 33.05 -5.13 -5.47
C GLU A 95 33.78 -4.69 -6.74
N ARG A 96 34.58 -5.61 -7.30
CA ARG A 96 35.25 -5.42 -8.60
C ARG A 96 34.29 -5.83 -9.70
N ASN A 97 33.49 -4.88 -10.18
CA ASN A 97 32.63 -5.12 -11.33
C ASN A 97 33.47 -5.11 -12.63
N GLU A 98 33.45 -6.21 -13.39
CA GLU A 98 34.09 -6.26 -14.72
C GLU A 98 33.26 -5.43 -15.72
N GLY A 99 33.85 -4.37 -16.30
CA GLY A 99 33.19 -3.43 -17.23
C GLY A 99 33.06 -1.99 -16.70
N ASN A 100 32.02 -1.24 -17.10
CA ASN A 100 31.74 0.15 -16.65
C ASN A 100 31.40 0.27 -15.13
N GLY A 101 31.57 -0.79 -14.33
CA GLY A 101 30.76 -1.06 -13.14
C GLY A 101 31.23 -0.51 -11.79
N ALA A 102 32.20 0.40 -11.73
CA ALA A 102 32.63 1.01 -10.47
C ALA A 102 32.69 2.54 -10.57
N THR A 103 31.60 3.17 -11.03
CA THR A 103 31.49 4.63 -11.15
C THR A 103 31.52 5.36 -9.80
N GLY A 104 31.27 4.65 -8.70
CA GLY A 104 31.36 5.16 -7.33
C GLY A 104 30.13 5.93 -6.84
N HIS A 105 29.31 6.46 -7.73
CA HIS A 105 28.14 7.27 -7.40
C HIS A 105 26.95 6.40 -6.95
N ARG A 106 26.85 6.13 -5.65
CA ARG A 106 25.78 5.29 -5.07
C ARG A 106 25.13 5.99 -3.87
N PRO A 107 23.81 5.83 -3.68
CA PRO A 107 23.18 6.25 -2.44
C PRO A 107 23.70 5.40 -1.27
N ALA A 108 23.94 6.05 -0.13
CA ALA A 108 24.18 5.34 1.13
C ALA A 108 22.89 4.67 1.62
N VAL A 109 22.98 3.81 2.64
CA VAL A 109 21.79 3.27 3.34
C VAL A 109 20.93 4.45 3.82
N LYS A 110 19.63 4.43 3.51
CA LYS A 110 18.67 5.55 3.70
C LYS A 110 19.05 6.87 3.00
N GLY A 111 19.94 6.82 2.01
CA GLY A 111 20.49 7.98 1.29
C GLY A 111 19.92 8.18 -0.11
N GLY A 112 18.86 7.46 -0.49
CA GLY A 112 18.25 7.53 -1.81
C GLY A 112 17.28 8.70 -2.00
N TYR A 113 16.94 9.45 -0.95
CA TYR A 113 15.90 10.47 -1.06
C TYR A 113 16.39 11.73 -1.80
N PHE A 114 16.00 11.85 -3.07
CA PHE A 114 16.30 12.97 -3.99
C PHE A 114 17.78 13.33 -4.26
N PRO A 115 18.75 12.39 -4.34
CA PRO A 115 20.02 12.71 -4.97
C PRO A 115 19.80 12.95 -6.47
N VAL A 116 20.65 13.79 -7.08
CA VAL A 116 20.64 13.99 -8.54
C VAL A 116 21.51 12.96 -9.25
N PRO A 117 21.30 12.72 -10.55
CA PRO A 117 22.26 11.96 -11.35
C PRO A 117 23.69 12.52 -11.20
N PRO A 118 24.74 11.68 -11.18
CA PRO A 118 24.73 10.25 -11.49
C PRO A 118 24.44 9.31 -10.29
N VAL A 119 24.10 9.83 -9.11
CA VAL A 119 23.75 8.98 -7.94
C VAL A 119 22.38 8.34 -8.10
N ASP A 120 21.40 9.10 -8.60
CA ASP A 120 20.11 8.57 -9.08
C ASP A 120 20.29 8.05 -10.51
N SER A 121 20.38 6.74 -10.67
CA SER A 121 20.56 6.07 -11.97
C SER A 121 19.24 5.67 -12.64
N LEU A 122 18.11 5.87 -11.95
CA LEU A 122 16.79 5.40 -12.36
C LEU A 122 15.89 6.51 -12.93
N HIS A 123 16.40 7.74 -13.05
CA HIS A 123 15.65 8.90 -13.55
C HIS A 123 14.95 8.64 -14.90
N ASP A 124 15.69 8.13 -15.90
CA ASP A 124 15.15 7.90 -17.24
C ASP A 124 14.14 6.75 -17.25
N ILE A 125 14.36 5.70 -16.46
CA ILE A 125 13.44 4.57 -16.33
C ILE A 125 12.12 5.04 -15.70
N ARG A 126 12.17 5.84 -14.63
CA ARG A 126 10.97 6.45 -14.05
C ARG A 126 10.27 7.37 -15.05
N SER A 127 11.01 8.14 -15.83
CA SER A 127 10.43 9.02 -16.87
C SER A 127 9.69 8.21 -17.95
N ALA A 128 10.25 7.08 -18.39
CA ALA A 128 9.57 6.18 -19.32
C ALA A 128 8.29 5.57 -18.73
N MET A 129 8.30 5.18 -17.45
CA MET A 129 7.10 4.75 -16.74
C MET A 129 6.03 5.84 -16.71
N VAL A 130 6.41 7.08 -16.39
CA VAL A 130 5.49 8.23 -16.35
C VAL A 130 4.84 8.47 -17.72
N LEU A 131 5.64 8.56 -18.79
CA LEU A 131 5.12 8.80 -20.14
C LEU A 131 4.19 7.68 -20.59
N THR A 132 4.50 6.44 -20.23
CA THR A 132 3.65 5.28 -20.53
C THR A 132 2.34 5.34 -19.76
N LEU A 133 2.36 5.68 -18.46
CA LEU A 133 1.15 5.86 -17.65
C LEU A 133 0.23 6.94 -18.20
N GLU A 134 0.78 8.09 -18.59
CA GLU A 134 0.01 9.18 -19.18
C GLU A 134 -0.60 8.76 -20.52
N ALA A 135 0.13 8.02 -21.36
CA ALA A 135 -0.39 7.47 -22.62
C ALA A 135 -1.55 6.47 -22.40
N LEU A 136 -1.57 5.77 -21.26
CA LEU A 136 -2.65 4.88 -20.84
C LEU A 136 -3.77 5.59 -20.07
N GLY A 137 -3.73 6.92 -19.99
CA GLY A 137 -4.77 7.74 -19.35
C GLY A 137 -4.72 7.75 -17.83
N VAL A 138 -3.59 7.37 -17.22
CA VAL A 138 -3.35 7.52 -15.77
C VAL A 138 -2.58 8.81 -15.52
N PRO A 139 -3.21 9.88 -14.98
CA PRO A 139 -2.52 11.15 -14.80
C PRO A 139 -1.47 11.08 -13.70
N VAL A 140 -0.24 11.50 -14.01
CA VAL A 140 0.88 11.53 -13.08
C VAL A 140 1.07 12.94 -12.51
N GLU A 141 1.42 13.02 -11.23
CA GLU A 141 1.70 14.29 -10.53
C GLU A 141 3.19 14.45 -10.22
N VAL A 142 3.88 13.36 -9.85
CA VAL A 142 5.29 13.38 -9.46
C VAL A 142 5.96 12.02 -9.67
N HIS A 143 7.27 12.00 -9.85
CA HIS A 143 8.09 10.80 -9.72
C HIS A 143 9.42 11.12 -9.04
N HIS A 144 9.95 10.18 -8.25
CA HIS A 144 11.23 10.37 -7.59
C HIS A 144 11.88 9.07 -7.13
N HIS A 145 13.17 9.18 -6.81
CA HIS A 145 13.87 8.18 -6.02
C HIS A 145 13.43 8.29 -4.55
N GLU A 146 13.23 7.15 -3.92
CA GLU A 146 12.77 7.02 -2.54
C GLU A 146 13.92 6.81 -1.54
N VAL A 147 13.61 6.72 -0.25
CA VAL A 147 14.63 6.77 0.82
C VAL A 147 15.67 5.65 0.75
N ALA A 148 15.27 4.40 0.50
CA ALA A 148 16.19 3.27 0.56
C ALA A 148 17.22 3.28 -0.58
N ASN A 149 18.40 2.75 -0.30
CA ASN A 149 19.39 2.46 -1.34
C ASN A 149 18.92 1.31 -2.25
N ALA A 150 19.71 1.02 -3.29
CA ALA A 150 19.46 -0.07 -4.22
C ALA A 150 18.19 0.05 -5.07
N GLY A 151 17.72 1.27 -5.35
CA GLY A 151 16.72 1.52 -6.39
C GLY A 151 15.27 1.67 -5.95
N GLN A 152 15.01 2.19 -4.74
CA GLN A 152 13.64 2.50 -4.34
C GLN A 152 13.11 3.71 -5.11
N CYS A 153 11.86 3.65 -5.56
CA CYS A 153 11.21 4.68 -6.36
C CYS A 153 9.75 4.87 -5.95
N GLU A 154 9.19 6.03 -6.27
CA GLU A 154 7.76 6.32 -6.20
C GLU A 154 7.30 7.08 -7.45
N ILE A 155 6.08 6.79 -7.90
CA ILE A 155 5.35 7.58 -8.90
C ILE A 155 4.00 7.95 -8.28
N GLY A 156 3.82 9.24 -7.99
CA GLY A 156 2.57 9.80 -7.50
C GLY A 156 1.63 10.08 -8.65
N THR A 157 0.43 9.52 -8.60
CA THR A 157 -0.62 9.69 -9.62
C THR A 157 -1.83 10.37 -9.03
N LYS A 158 -2.63 11.04 -9.86
CA LYS A 158 -3.84 11.73 -9.42
C LYS A 158 -4.83 10.76 -8.75
N PHE A 159 -5.51 11.26 -7.72
CA PHE A 159 -6.60 10.55 -7.07
C PHE A 159 -7.79 10.34 -8.03
N SER A 160 -8.61 9.32 -7.76
CA SER A 160 -9.92 9.17 -8.41
C SER A 160 -10.92 8.45 -7.50
N THR A 161 -12.13 8.15 -7.98
CA THR A 161 -13.10 7.35 -7.24
C THR A 161 -12.54 5.95 -6.96
N LEU A 162 -13.08 5.27 -5.96
CA LEU A 162 -12.54 4.03 -5.42
C LEU A 162 -12.25 2.98 -6.50
N VAL A 163 -13.23 2.69 -7.37
CA VAL A 163 -13.07 1.64 -8.40
C VAL A 163 -12.07 2.08 -9.46
N GLN A 164 -12.23 3.28 -10.02
CA GLN A 164 -11.35 3.78 -11.07
C GLN A 164 -9.91 3.92 -10.59
N ARG A 165 -9.71 4.39 -9.35
CA ARG A 165 -8.36 4.47 -8.80
C ARG A 165 -7.79 3.07 -8.60
N ALA A 166 -8.56 2.08 -8.16
CA ALA A 166 -8.04 0.71 -8.07
C ALA A 166 -7.66 0.13 -9.45
N ASP A 167 -8.46 0.39 -10.50
CA ASP A 167 -8.13 0.06 -11.89
C ASP A 167 -6.78 0.68 -12.30
N TRP A 168 -6.60 1.99 -12.06
CA TRP A 168 -5.34 2.70 -12.35
C TRP A 168 -4.14 2.19 -11.55
N THR A 169 -4.33 1.69 -10.32
CA THR A 169 -3.22 1.13 -9.53
C THR A 169 -2.73 -0.19 -10.14
N GLN A 170 -3.64 -0.97 -10.72
CA GLN A 170 -3.26 -2.17 -11.47
C GLN A 170 -2.47 -1.81 -12.73
N ILE A 171 -2.89 -0.79 -13.47
CA ILE A 171 -2.15 -0.27 -14.64
C ILE A 171 -0.76 0.23 -14.21
N GLN A 172 -0.67 0.96 -13.10
CA GLN A 172 0.60 1.43 -12.55
C GLN A 172 1.58 0.29 -12.29
N LYS A 173 1.14 -0.76 -11.58
CA LYS A 173 1.98 -1.93 -11.32
C LYS A 173 2.40 -2.64 -12.62
N TYR A 174 1.47 -2.76 -13.58
CA TYR A 174 1.74 -3.37 -14.87
C TYR A 174 2.79 -2.59 -15.67
N VAL A 175 2.65 -1.27 -15.79
CA VAL A 175 3.63 -0.41 -16.47
C VAL A 175 4.98 -0.45 -15.77
N THR A 176 5.02 -0.35 -14.44
CA THR A 176 6.28 -0.41 -13.68
C THR A 176 7.02 -1.72 -13.94
N HIS A 177 6.34 -2.87 -13.92
CA HIS A 177 7.00 -4.15 -14.21
C HIS A 177 7.51 -4.25 -15.65
N ASN A 178 6.69 -3.88 -16.64
CA ASN A 178 7.06 -4.05 -18.06
C ASN A 178 8.12 -3.05 -18.52
N VAL A 179 8.04 -1.79 -18.09
CA VAL A 179 9.09 -0.81 -18.40
C VAL A 179 10.40 -1.24 -17.74
N ALA A 180 10.40 -1.66 -16.48
CA ALA A 180 11.63 -2.18 -15.86
C ALA A 180 12.19 -3.38 -16.65
N HIS A 181 11.33 -4.29 -17.08
CA HIS A 181 11.73 -5.45 -17.88
C HIS A 181 12.35 -5.07 -19.23
N GLN A 182 11.76 -4.10 -19.96
CA GLN A 182 12.30 -3.60 -21.24
C GLN A 182 13.68 -2.94 -21.08
N TYR A 183 13.98 -2.39 -19.92
CA TYR A 183 15.30 -1.84 -19.57
C TYR A 183 16.28 -2.90 -19.05
N GLY A 184 15.93 -4.19 -19.13
CA GLY A 184 16.78 -5.30 -18.64
C GLY A 184 16.88 -5.36 -17.12
N LYS A 185 15.87 -4.85 -16.41
CA LYS A 185 15.79 -4.80 -14.94
C LYS A 185 14.57 -5.58 -14.45
N THR A 186 14.43 -5.70 -13.14
CA THR A 186 13.26 -6.30 -12.49
C THR A 186 12.73 -5.37 -11.41
N ALA A 187 11.44 -5.03 -11.46
CA ALA A 187 10.79 -4.22 -10.44
C ALA A 187 10.01 -5.08 -9.45
N THR A 188 9.85 -4.60 -8.22
CA THR A 188 9.02 -5.25 -7.20
C THR A 188 8.33 -4.25 -6.30
N PHE A 189 7.10 -4.57 -5.93
CA PHE A 189 6.24 -3.84 -5.00
C PHE A 189 6.21 -4.48 -3.60
N MET A 190 7.12 -5.44 -3.33
CA MET A 190 7.17 -6.12 -2.04
C MET A 190 7.42 -5.12 -0.89
N PRO A 191 6.77 -5.26 0.27
CA PRO A 191 6.89 -4.30 1.37
C PRO A 191 8.30 -4.18 1.94
N LYS A 192 9.08 -5.26 1.94
CA LYS A 192 10.42 -5.31 2.53
C LYS A 192 11.35 -6.26 1.75
N PRO A 193 11.89 -5.82 0.60
CA PRO A 193 12.83 -6.63 -0.17
C PRO A 193 14.24 -6.63 0.46
N ILE A 194 14.62 -5.56 1.16
CA ILE A 194 15.96 -5.37 1.76
C ILE A 194 15.84 -5.25 3.28
N VAL A 195 16.68 -5.99 4.00
CA VAL A 195 16.82 -5.90 5.46
C VAL A 195 17.73 -4.71 5.80
N GLY A 196 17.33 -3.89 6.78
CA GLY A 196 18.18 -2.79 7.28
C GLY A 196 18.02 -1.44 6.57
N ASP A 197 17.15 -1.33 5.57
CA ASP A 197 16.80 -0.04 4.93
C ASP A 197 15.27 0.16 4.87
N ASN A 198 14.76 1.27 4.33
CA ASN A 198 13.33 1.52 4.15
C ASN A 198 12.67 0.44 3.27
N GLY A 199 11.35 0.28 3.42
CA GLY A 199 10.56 -0.68 2.66
C GLY A 199 9.36 0.01 2.01
N SER A 200 8.78 -0.62 0.99
CA SER A 200 7.73 -0.03 0.15
C SER A 200 6.38 0.06 0.87
N GLY A 201 5.91 1.28 1.08
CA GLY A 201 4.53 1.59 1.50
C GLY A 201 3.56 1.79 0.33
N MET A 202 2.27 1.76 0.65
CA MET A 202 1.22 2.31 -0.21
C MET A 202 0.44 3.33 0.63
N HIS A 203 0.90 4.57 0.68
CA HIS A 203 0.21 5.61 1.45
C HIS A 203 -1.11 5.95 0.76
N VAL A 204 -2.24 5.71 1.44
CA VAL A 204 -3.57 5.87 0.84
C VAL A 204 -4.22 7.16 1.34
N HIS A 205 -4.26 8.15 0.47
CA HIS A 205 -5.00 9.39 0.68
C HIS A 205 -6.50 9.17 0.47
N GLN A 206 -7.35 9.69 1.36
CA GLN A 206 -8.80 9.48 1.35
C GLN A 206 -9.57 10.77 1.64
N SER A 207 -10.68 10.97 0.93
CA SER A 207 -11.68 12.01 1.25
C SER A 207 -13.09 11.60 0.81
N VAL A 208 -14.10 11.97 1.61
CA VAL A 208 -15.52 11.73 1.29
C VAL A 208 -16.18 13.05 0.88
N TRP A 209 -17.00 13.00 -0.16
CA TRP A 209 -17.65 14.15 -0.78
C TRP A 209 -19.15 13.94 -0.90
N LYS A 210 -19.87 15.06 -0.94
CA LYS A 210 -21.32 15.11 -1.20
C LYS A 210 -21.67 16.39 -1.93
N ASP A 211 -22.45 16.27 -3.01
CA ASP A 211 -22.90 17.38 -3.85
C ASP A 211 -21.75 18.30 -4.28
N GLY A 212 -20.60 17.70 -4.62
CA GLY A 212 -19.38 18.43 -5.03
C GLY A 212 -18.64 19.17 -3.90
N LYS A 213 -19.00 18.93 -2.63
CA LYS A 213 -18.31 19.49 -1.45
C LYS A 213 -17.51 18.42 -0.71
N ASN A 214 -16.28 18.77 -0.33
CA ASN A 214 -15.42 17.91 0.47
C ASN A 214 -15.92 17.90 1.92
N LEU A 215 -16.40 16.75 2.39
CA LEU A 215 -16.92 16.61 3.75
C LEU A 215 -15.81 16.48 4.79
N PHE A 216 -14.55 16.27 4.38
CA PHE A 216 -13.42 16.21 5.30
C PHE A 216 -12.89 17.59 5.67
N ALA A 217 -13.25 18.64 4.93
CA ALA A 217 -12.87 20.01 5.26
C ALA A 217 -13.74 20.57 6.39
N GLY A 218 -13.11 21.16 7.41
CA GLY A 218 -13.81 21.78 8.53
C GLY A 218 -12.90 22.66 9.37
N ASP A 219 -13.31 22.90 10.62
CA ASP A 219 -12.69 23.81 11.58
C ASP A 219 -12.04 23.09 12.78
N GLN A 220 -11.98 21.76 12.75
CA GLN A 220 -11.34 20.93 13.77
C GLN A 220 -9.82 20.85 13.54
N TYR A 221 -9.17 19.91 14.22
CA TYR A 221 -7.72 19.71 14.15
C TYR A 221 -7.20 19.66 12.70
N ALA A 222 -6.17 20.45 12.42
CA ALA A 222 -5.53 20.57 11.11
C ALA A 222 -6.49 20.89 9.94
N GLY A 223 -7.63 21.56 10.21
CA GLY A 223 -8.62 21.94 9.19
C GLY A 223 -9.48 20.78 8.71
N LEU A 224 -9.58 19.71 9.51
CA LEU A 224 -10.53 18.62 9.30
C LEU A 224 -11.92 18.98 9.83
N SER A 225 -12.95 18.29 9.36
CA SER A 225 -14.28 18.30 9.97
C SER A 225 -14.38 17.27 11.08
N GLU A 226 -15.42 17.37 11.92
CA GLU A 226 -15.76 16.33 12.90
C GLU A 226 -16.06 14.98 12.20
N LEU A 227 -16.70 15.02 11.02
CA LEU A 227 -16.95 13.83 10.21
C LEU A 227 -15.65 13.13 9.81
N ALA A 228 -14.61 13.88 9.42
CA ALA A 228 -13.30 13.30 9.13
C ALA A 228 -12.64 12.71 10.39
N LEU A 229 -12.78 13.35 11.55
CA LEU A 229 -12.28 12.77 12.80
C LEU A 229 -12.97 11.43 13.10
N PHE A 230 -14.30 11.33 12.94
CA PHE A 230 -14.99 10.06 13.11
C PHE A 230 -14.54 9.00 12.09
N TYR A 231 -14.28 9.39 10.84
CA TYR A 231 -13.71 8.50 9.84
C TYR A 231 -12.34 7.96 10.26
N ILE A 232 -11.45 8.82 10.78
CA ILE A 232 -10.15 8.42 11.36
C ILE A 232 -10.37 7.46 12.53
N GLY A 233 -11.32 7.73 13.43
CA GLY A 233 -11.61 6.88 14.58
C GLY A 233 -12.08 5.48 14.19
N GLY A 234 -12.87 5.37 13.12
CA GLY A 234 -13.22 4.08 12.52
C GLY A 234 -12.01 3.30 12.01
N ILE A 235 -11.11 3.96 11.27
CA ILE A 235 -9.86 3.34 10.80
C ILE A 235 -8.99 2.86 11.97
N ILE A 236 -8.82 3.69 13.01
CA ILE A 236 -8.01 3.33 14.20
C ILE A 236 -8.64 2.14 14.94
N LYS A 237 -9.95 2.17 15.18
CA LYS A 237 -10.69 1.09 15.86
C LYS A 237 -10.49 -0.26 15.16
N HIS A 238 -10.59 -0.26 13.83
CA HIS A 238 -10.56 -1.46 13.00
C HIS A 238 -9.17 -1.79 12.43
N ALA A 239 -8.11 -1.06 12.82
CA ALA A 239 -6.82 -1.14 12.15
C ALA A 239 -6.20 -2.55 12.14
N LYS A 240 -6.37 -3.31 13.22
CA LYS A 240 -5.86 -4.69 13.31
C LYS A 240 -6.56 -5.63 12.32
N ALA A 241 -7.88 -5.52 12.17
CA ALA A 241 -8.63 -6.25 11.15
C ALA A 241 -8.26 -5.76 9.73
N LEU A 242 -8.09 -4.45 9.56
CA LEU A 242 -7.64 -3.85 8.29
C LEU A 242 -6.27 -4.36 7.87
N ASN A 243 -5.33 -4.63 8.79
CA ASN A 243 -4.01 -5.15 8.43
C ASN A 243 -4.10 -6.47 7.66
N ALA A 244 -5.11 -7.32 7.89
CA ALA A 244 -5.26 -8.56 7.12
C ALA A 244 -5.48 -8.30 5.61
N ILE A 245 -6.17 -7.22 5.26
CA ILE A 245 -6.53 -6.87 3.87
C ILE A 245 -5.54 -5.88 3.27
N THR A 246 -5.06 -4.93 4.07
CA THR A 246 -4.17 -3.81 3.65
C THR A 246 -2.68 -4.14 3.77
N ASN A 247 -2.34 -5.19 4.53
CA ASN A 247 -0.99 -5.74 4.71
C ASN A 247 -1.04 -7.29 4.58
N PRO A 248 -1.49 -7.82 3.43
CA PRO A 248 -1.98 -9.19 3.34
C PRO A 248 -0.90 -10.26 3.14
N GLY A 249 0.38 -9.94 3.40
CA GLY A 249 1.49 -10.87 3.23
C GLY A 249 2.40 -10.91 4.45
N THR A 250 3.09 -12.03 4.65
CA THR A 250 4.05 -12.17 5.77
C THR A 250 5.20 -11.16 5.67
N ASN A 251 5.59 -10.75 4.46
CA ASN A 251 6.62 -9.73 4.22
C ASN A 251 6.19 -8.32 4.65
N SER A 252 4.88 -8.01 4.67
CA SER A 252 4.33 -6.75 5.19
C SER A 252 4.77 -6.45 6.62
N TYR A 253 4.81 -7.48 7.45
CA TYR A 253 5.18 -7.37 8.87
C TYR A 253 6.68 -7.32 9.10
N LYS A 254 7.49 -7.49 8.04
CA LYS A 254 8.93 -7.13 8.04
C LYS A 254 9.14 -5.63 7.74
N ARG A 255 8.15 -4.96 7.11
CA ARG A 255 8.11 -3.50 6.95
C ARG A 255 7.57 -2.82 8.21
N LEU A 256 6.47 -3.31 8.78
CA LEU A 256 5.78 -2.74 9.96
C LEU A 256 6.56 -2.99 11.28
N VAL A 257 7.81 -2.58 11.31
CA VAL A 257 8.69 -2.61 12.49
C VAL A 257 9.17 -1.19 12.80
N PRO A 258 9.48 -0.85 14.07
CA PRO A 258 10.00 0.48 14.42
C PRO A 258 11.25 0.88 13.61
N HIS A 259 11.51 2.20 13.51
CA HIS A 259 12.75 2.84 12.97
C HIS A 259 12.94 2.98 11.44
N TYR A 260 11.99 2.59 10.60
CA TYR A 260 12.10 2.71 9.12
C TYR A 260 10.96 3.52 8.47
N GLU A 261 10.53 4.60 9.14
CA GLU A 261 9.33 5.38 8.77
C GLU A 261 8.03 4.57 8.72
N ALA A 262 8.05 3.31 9.17
CA ALA A 262 6.89 2.46 9.19
C ALA A 262 5.93 2.88 10.32
N PRO A 263 4.64 3.05 10.01
CA PRO A 263 3.65 3.52 10.95
C PRO A 263 3.14 2.39 11.85
N VAL A 264 3.84 2.13 12.95
CA VAL A 264 3.44 1.07 13.88
C VAL A 264 2.46 1.53 14.96
N LYS A 265 2.37 2.85 15.20
CA LYS A 265 1.53 3.45 16.23
C LYS A 265 0.21 3.94 15.65
N LEU A 266 -0.91 3.46 16.18
CA LEU A 266 -2.26 3.82 15.77
C LEU A 266 -2.65 5.17 16.38
N ALA A 267 -2.10 6.22 15.79
CA ALA A 267 -2.38 7.61 16.12
C ALA A 267 -2.55 8.42 14.83
N TYR A 268 -3.07 9.64 14.98
CA TYR A 268 -3.16 10.61 13.89
C TYR A 268 -2.39 11.90 14.21
N SER A 269 -1.78 12.50 13.19
CA SER A 269 -0.97 13.73 13.34
C SER A 269 -0.84 14.49 12.02
N ALA A 270 -0.77 15.82 12.09
CA ALA A 270 -0.46 16.65 10.92
C ALA A 270 1.04 16.70 10.58
N LYS A 271 1.92 16.46 11.56
CA LYS A 271 3.38 16.63 11.40
C LYS A 271 4.15 15.33 11.52
N ASN A 272 3.65 14.38 12.31
CA ASN A 272 4.42 13.21 12.67
C ASN A 272 4.29 12.08 11.63
N ARG A 273 5.40 11.71 10.99
CA ARG A 273 5.48 10.63 9.99
C ARG A 273 5.42 9.22 10.59
N SER A 274 5.58 9.08 11.91
CA SER A 274 5.44 7.78 12.60
C SER A 274 4.00 7.44 13.00
N ALA A 275 3.07 8.37 12.82
CA ALA A 275 1.64 8.14 13.01
C ALA A 275 1.07 7.32 11.85
N SER A 276 0.14 6.41 12.15
CA SER A 276 -0.58 5.61 11.15
C SER A 276 -1.46 6.42 10.21
N ILE A 277 -1.95 7.56 10.69
CA ILE A 277 -2.79 8.45 9.91
C ILE A 277 -2.17 9.84 9.90
N ARG A 278 -1.69 10.28 8.74
CA ARG A 278 -1.16 11.63 8.56
C ARG A 278 -2.24 12.56 8.02
N ILE A 279 -2.22 13.83 8.42
CA ILE A 279 -3.04 14.88 7.82
C ILE A 279 -2.12 15.77 6.98
N PRO A 280 -2.08 15.61 5.65
CA PRO A 280 -1.22 16.42 4.80
C PRO A 280 -1.49 17.93 4.97
N PHE A 281 -0.41 18.71 4.97
CA PHE A 281 -0.54 20.16 4.92
C PHE A 281 -1.02 20.59 3.54
N VAL A 282 -2.17 21.27 3.48
CA VAL A 282 -2.77 21.75 2.24
C VAL A 282 -3.33 23.15 2.43
N ALA A 283 -3.24 23.95 1.36
CA ALA A 283 -3.77 25.33 1.35
C ALA A 283 -5.27 25.40 1.02
N SER A 284 -5.82 24.40 0.31
CA SER A 284 -7.20 24.41 -0.16
C SER A 284 -8.08 23.44 0.64
N THR A 285 -9.30 23.87 0.97
CA THR A 285 -10.33 23.01 1.57
C THR A 285 -10.68 21.84 0.66
N LYS A 286 -10.63 22.02 -0.68
CA LYS A 286 -10.84 20.93 -1.64
C LYS A 286 -9.77 19.85 -1.54
N ALA A 287 -8.53 20.20 -1.18
CA ALA A 287 -7.43 19.26 -1.05
C ALA A 287 -7.35 18.56 0.32
N ARG A 288 -8.24 18.91 1.27
CA ARG A 288 -8.23 18.34 2.62
C ARG A 288 -8.57 16.85 2.57
N ARG A 289 -7.71 16.04 3.20
CA ARG A 289 -7.77 14.59 3.18
C ARG A 289 -7.00 14.02 4.36
N ILE A 290 -7.14 12.71 4.58
CA ILE A 290 -6.28 11.94 5.47
C ILE A 290 -5.39 11.03 4.63
N GLU A 291 -4.25 10.61 5.17
CA GLU A 291 -3.35 9.64 4.58
C GLU A 291 -3.18 8.46 5.55
N THR A 292 -3.63 7.28 5.15
CA THR A 292 -3.41 6.05 5.90
C THR A 292 -2.13 5.38 5.40
N ARG A 293 -1.12 5.25 6.28
CA ARG A 293 0.26 4.93 5.87
C ARG A 293 0.64 3.45 6.02
N PHE A 294 -0.12 2.69 6.81
CA PHE A 294 0.18 1.28 7.04
C PHE A 294 0.00 0.39 5.81
N PRO A 295 -0.96 0.61 4.87
CA PRO A 295 -1.11 -0.25 3.72
C PRO A 295 0.18 -0.38 2.91
N ASP A 296 0.32 -1.49 2.21
CA ASP A 296 1.46 -1.75 1.35
C ASP A 296 1.06 -2.22 -0.04
N PRO A 297 1.98 -2.14 -1.03
CA PRO A 297 1.61 -2.32 -2.42
C PRO A 297 1.31 -3.77 -2.82
N ILE A 298 1.47 -4.76 -1.94
CA ILE A 298 1.00 -6.13 -2.25
C ILE A 298 -0.50 -6.30 -1.97
N ALA A 299 -1.13 -5.33 -1.31
CA ALA A 299 -2.57 -5.30 -1.18
C ALA A 299 -3.26 -5.25 -2.54
N ASN A 300 -4.35 -6.01 -2.67
CA ASN A 300 -5.27 -5.84 -3.77
C ASN A 300 -5.94 -4.46 -3.60
N PRO A 301 -5.79 -3.52 -4.55
CA PRO A 301 -6.21 -2.14 -4.36
C PRO A 301 -7.74 -2.01 -4.21
N TYR A 302 -8.52 -2.85 -4.90
CA TYR A 302 -9.98 -2.85 -4.76
C TYR A 302 -10.40 -3.19 -3.33
N LEU A 303 -9.82 -4.26 -2.76
CA LEU A 303 -10.11 -4.71 -1.41
C LEU A 303 -9.58 -3.74 -0.35
N CYS A 304 -8.36 -3.22 -0.55
CA CYS A 304 -7.74 -2.26 0.34
C CYS A 304 -8.60 -0.99 0.47
N PHE A 305 -9.01 -0.40 -0.64
CA PHE A 305 -9.80 0.84 -0.61
C PHE A 305 -11.21 0.59 -0.09
N ALA A 306 -11.84 -0.52 -0.47
CA ALA A 306 -13.15 -0.90 0.08
C ALA A 306 -13.08 -1.10 1.59
N ALA A 307 -12.10 -1.84 2.11
CA ALA A 307 -11.96 -2.07 3.55
C ALA A 307 -11.72 -0.76 4.33
N LEU A 308 -10.84 0.12 3.81
CA LEU A 308 -10.59 1.44 4.40
C LEU A 308 -11.87 2.31 4.40
N LEU A 309 -12.63 2.31 3.30
CA LEU A 309 -13.91 3.01 3.22
C LEU A 309 -14.89 2.48 4.27
N MET A 310 -15.07 1.16 4.34
CA MET A 310 -16.01 0.54 5.29
C MET A 310 -15.66 0.84 6.74
N ALA A 311 -14.36 0.79 7.10
CA ALA A 311 -13.91 1.16 8.43
C ALA A 311 -14.19 2.63 8.76
N GLY A 312 -13.90 3.54 7.82
CA GLY A 312 -14.19 4.96 8.01
C GLY A 312 -15.69 5.27 8.11
N LEU A 313 -16.53 4.57 7.33
CA LEU A 313 -17.98 4.70 7.42
C LEU A 313 -18.54 4.18 8.74
N ASP A 314 -18.01 3.07 9.29
CA ASP A 314 -18.37 2.62 10.64
C ASP A 314 -18.06 3.70 11.69
N GLY A 315 -16.87 4.29 11.57
CA GLY A 315 -16.43 5.44 12.36
C GLY A 315 -17.45 6.57 12.40
N ILE A 316 -17.90 7.01 11.22
CA ILE A 316 -18.90 8.08 11.08
C ILE A 316 -20.25 7.67 11.68
N GLN A 317 -20.76 6.47 11.34
CA GLN A 317 -22.08 6.01 11.77
C GLN A 317 -22.17 5.87 13.29
N ASN A 318 -21.10 5.40 13.92
CA ASN A 318 -21.02 5.17 15.36
C ASN A 318 -20.39 6.36 16.13
N LYS A 319 -20.04 7.45 15.44
CA LYS A 319 -19.37 8.64 16.00
C LYS A 319 -18.13 8.30 16.84
N ILE A 320 -17.30 7.40 16.32
CA ILE A 320 -16.10 6.92 17.01
C ILE A 320 -15.02 8.00 16.93
N HIS A 321 -14.73 8.68 18.04
CA HIS A 321 -13.68 9.70 18.08
C HIS A 321 -12.28 9.06 18.18
N PRO A 322 -11.26 9.53 17.44
CA PRO A 322 -9.91 8.95 17.44
C PRO A 322 -9.05 9.34 18.65
N GLY A 323 -9.66 9.96 19.68
CA GLY A 323 -8.95 10.60 20.78
C GLY A 323 -8.20 11.87 20.37
N ASP A 324 -7.31 12.35 21.25
CA ASP A 324 -6.49 13.54 21.01
C ASP A 324 -5.37 13.26 19.98
N PRO A 325 -4.97 14.25 19.18
CA PRO A 325 -3.91 14.10 18.19
C PRO A 325 -2.54 13.87 18.85
N ALA A 326 -1.69 13.06 18.21
CA ALA A 326 -0.33 12.82 18.67
C ALA A 326 0.66 13.80 18.02
N ASP A 327 0.81 14.98 18.63
CA ASP A 327 1.70 16.04 18.11
C ASP A 327 3.18 15.87 18.53
N LYS A 328 3.47 15.00 19.52
CA LYS A 328 4.84 14.64 19.89
C LYS A 328 5.41 13.58 18.94
N ASN A 329 6.74 13.54 18.79
CA ASN A 329 7.40 12.42 18.11
C ASN A 329 7.13 11.13 18.91
N LEU A 330 6.39 10.21 18.30
CA LEU A 330 5.95 8.96 18.95
C LEU A 330 7.12 8.02 19.28
N TYR A 331 8.28 8.18 18.64
CA TYR A 331 9.46 7.38 18.97
C TYR A 331 10.16 7.80 20.27
N ASP A 332 9.92 9.04 20.72
CA ASP A 332 10.60 9.63 21.89
C ASP A 332 9.69 9.66 23.13
N LEU A 333 8.56 8.97 23.09
CA LEU A 333 7.65 8.90 24.24
C LEU A 333 8.27 8.08 25.36
N PRO A 334 8.09 8.48 26.63
CA PRO A 334 8.43 7.64 27.78
C PRO A 334 7.74 6.27 27.67
N PRO A 335 8.37 5.17 28.10
CA PRO A 335 7.81 3.81 27.94
C PRO A 335 6.38 3.65 28.48
N GLU A 336 6.03 4.35 29.57
CA GLU A 336 4.67 4.32 30.14
C GLU A 336 3.61 5.03 29.28
N GLU A 337 3.99 6.07 28.53
CA GLU A 337 3.11 6.73 27.56
C GLU A 337 3.02 5.92 26.27
N ASP A 338 4.14 5.35 25.82
CA ASP A 338 4.24 4.54 24.61
C ASP A 338 3.40 3.26 24.66
N ALA A 339 3.37 2.60 25.82
CA ALA A 339 2.59 1.37 26.04
C ALA A 339 1.07 1.58 25.98
N LYS A 340 0.59 2.83 26.12
CA LYS A 340 -0.83 3.16 26.04
C LYS A 340 -1.32 3.36 24.62
N ILE A 341 -0.40 3.49 23.66
CA ILE A 341 -0.75 3.75 22.26
C ILE A 341 -0.95 2.41 21.54
N PRO A 342 -2.16 2.14 21.03
CA PRO A 342 -2.43 0.91 20.28
C PRO A 342 -1.49 0.80 19.08
N THR A 343 -1.12 -0.43 18.72
CA THR A 343 -0.27 -0.72 17.57
C THR A 343 -1.02 -1.52 16.51
N VAL A 344 -0.53 -1.43 15.26
CA VAL A 344 -0.85 -2.39 14.20
C VAL A 344 -0.45 -3.81 14.61
N CYS A 345 -0.95 -4.82 13.89
CA CYS A 345 -0.54 -6.20 14.10
C CYS A 345 0.95 -6.41 13.84
N ALA A 346 1.57 -7.31 14.61
CA ALA A 346 2.98 -7.68 14.47
C ALA A 346 3.19 -8.85 13.49
N SER A 347 2.12 -9.54 13.09
CA SER A 347 2.17 -10.65 12.14
C SER A 347 0.89 -10.78 11.32
N LEU A 348 0.98 -11.47 10.18
CA LEU A 348 -0.19 -11.78 9.36
C LEU A 348 -1.18 -12.67 10.13
N GLU A 349 -0.69 -13.62 10.93
CA GLU A 349 -1.54 -14.47 11.77
C GLU A 349 -2.37 -13.66 12.77
N GLU A 350 -1.76 -12.68 13.46
CA GLU A 350 -2.48 -11.79 14.37
C GLU A 350 -3.54 -10.98 13.62
N ALA A 351 -3.21 -10.50 12.43
CA ALA A 351 -4.13 -9.72 11.60
C ALA A 351 -5.31 -10.57 11.12
N LEU A 352 -5.08 -11.82 10.68
CA LEU A 352 -6.14 -12.75 10.28
C LEU A 352 -7.07 -13.09 11.45
N ALA A 353 -6.52 -13.34 12.64
CA ALA A 353 -7.31 -13.57 13.85
C ALA A 353 -8.09 -12.32 14.29
N SER A 354 -7.54 -11.12 14.04
CA SER A 354 -8.23 -9.85 14.31
C SER A 354 -9.35 -9.60 13.31
N LEU A 355 -9.14 -9.89 12.03
CA LEU A 355 -10.16 -9.86 10.99
C LEU A 355 -11.31 -10.82 11.32
N ASP A 356 -11.01 -12.04 11.76
CA ASP A 356 -12.03 -13.02 12.15
C ASP A 356 -12.97 -12.46 13.24
N LYS A 357 -12.39 -11.79 14.25
CA LYS A 357 -13.12 -11.26 15.41
C LYS A 357 -13.84 -9.94 15.16
N ASP A 358 -13.33 -9.11 14.25
CA ASP A 358 -13.80 -7.73 14.02
C ASP A 358 -14.14 -7.49 12.53
N ARG A 359 -15.01 -8.34 11.99
CA ARG A 359 -15.41 -8.31 10.56
C ARG A 359 -16.73 -7.59 10.28
N GLU A 360 -17.53 -7.28 11.30
CA GLU A 360 -18.90 -6.77 11.11
C GLU A 360 -18.95 -5.45 10.31
N PHE A 361 -17.97 -4.58 10.50
CA PHE A 361 -17.91 -3.31 9.78
C PHE A 361 -17.79 -3.50 8.25
N LEU A 362 -17.16 -4.61 7.80
CA LEU A 362 -16.99 -4.94 6.38
C LEU A 362 -18.28 -5.48 5.76
N THR A 363 -19.09 -6.20 6.54
CA THR A 363 -20.29 -6.87 6.01
C THR A 363 -21.51 -5.95 5.91
N LYS A 364 -21.44 -4.75 6.50
CA LYS A 364 -22.48 -3.73 6.37
C LYS A 364 -22.81 -3.45 4.90
N GLY A 365 -24.11 -3.37 4.59
CA GLY A 365 -24.60 -3.17 3.22
C GLY A 365 -24.33 -4.33 2.26
N GLY A 366 -23.86 -5.48 2.75
CA GLY A 366 -23.49 -6.63 1.91
C GLY A 366 -22.25 -6.36 1.05
N VAL A 367 -21.37 -5.44 1.45
CA VAL A 367 -20.18 -5.09 0.68
C VAL A 367 -19.22 -6.26 0.62
N PHE A 368 -18.78 -6.74 1.79
CA PHE A 368 -18.09 -8.02 1.95
C PHE A 368 -19.08 -9.08 2.48
N SER A 369 -18.89 -10.34 2.09
CA SER A 369 -19.63 -11.47 2.66
C SER A 369 -18.76 -12.22 3.66
N ASN A 370 -19.39 -12.88 4.65
CA ASN A 370 -18.64 -13.74 5.58
C ASN A 370 -17.93 -14.88 4.84
N ASP A 371 -18.58 -15.44 3.80
CA ASP A 371 -17.97 -16.46 2.94
C ASP A 371 -16.67 -15.98 2.28
N TRP A 372 -16.65 -14.73 1.78
CA TRP A 372 -15.42 -14.15 1.25
C TRP A 372 -14.35 -13.99 2.33
N ILE A 373 -14.72 -13.49 3.53
CA ILE A 373 -13.78 -13.27 4.63
C ILE A 373 -13.16 -14.60 5.09
N ASP A 374 -13.98 -15.64 5.26
CA ASP A 374 -13.52 -16.97 5.65
C ASP A 374 -12.59 -17.58 4.60
N ALA A 375 -12.94 -17.46 3.33
CA ALA A 375 -12.10 -17.92 2.23
C ALA A 375 -10.76 -17.16 2.15
N PHE A 376 -10.80 -15.84 2.38
CA PHE A 376 -9.60 -15.01 2.40
C PHE A 376 -8.68 -15.38 3.57
N ILE A 377 -9.25 -15.60 4.77
CA ILE A 377 -8.49 -16.04 5.94
C ILE A 377 -7.83 -17.40 5.69
N ALA A 378 -8.58 -18.37 5.14
CA ALA A 378 -8.05 -19.68 4.82
C ALA A 378 -6.88 -19.58 3.82
N LEU A 379 -7.06 -18.85 2.72
CA LEU A 379 -6.03 -18.63 1.70
C LEU A 379 -4.75 -18.02 2.29
N LYS A 380 -4.89 -17.03 3.17
CA LYS A 380 -3.74 -16.35 3.79
C LYS A 380 -3.09 -17.15 4.90
N MET A 381 -3.83 -18.02 5.57
CA MET A 381 -3.25 -18.94 6.55
C MET A 381 -2.33 -19.97 5.89
N ASP A 382 -2.58 -20.36 4.64
CA ASP A 382 -1.66 -21.21 3.88
C ASP A 382 -0.29 -20.54 3.67
N GLU A 383 -0.27 -19.23 3.37
CA GLU A 383 0.97 -18.44 3.26
C GLU A 383 1.70 -18.35 4.61
N VAL A 384 0.97 -18.12 5.71
CA VAL A 384 1.51 -18.12 7.08
C VAL A 384 2.17 -19.47 7.40
N ASN A 385 1.45 -20.56 7.15
CA ASN A 385 1.94 -21.91 7.43
C ASN A 385 3.17 -22.24 6.58
N LYS A 386 3.19 -21.87 5.31
CA LYS A 386 4.35 -22.07 4.44
C LYS A 386 5.60 -21.39 5.00
N VAL A 387 5.50 -20.13 5.43
CA VAL A 387 6.64 -19.41 6.03
C VAL A 387 7.02 -20.02 7.38
N ARG A 388 6.05 -20.35 8.24
CA ARG A 388 6.28 -20.97 9.55
C ARG A 388 7.04 -22.29 9.47
N MET A 389 6.77 -23.09 8.43
CA MET A 389 7.41 -24.40 8.24
C MET A 389 8.72 -24.33 7.44
N THR A 390 9.12 -23.15 6.96
CA THR A 390 10.36 -22.97 6.20
C THR A 390 11.46 -22.45 7.13
N THR A 391 12.53 -23.21 7.33
CA THR A 391 13.68 -22.81 8.17
C THR A 391 14.35 -21.56 7.62
N HIS A 392 14.61 -20.58 8.49
CA HIS A 392 15.23 -19.31 8.11
C HIS A 392 16.76 -19.33 8.34
N PRO A 393 17.61 -18.73 7.48
CA PRO A 393 19.07 -18.78 7.65
C PRO A 393 19.56 -18.22 9.01
N VAL A 394 18.91 -17.17 9.52
CA VAL A 394 19.19 -16.62 10.87
C VAL A 394 18.99 -17.64 12.00
N GLU A 395 18.13 -18.65 11.83
CA GLU A 395 17.97 -19.71 12.84
C GLU A 395 19.23 -20.56 12.98
N PHE A 396 20.05 -20.69 11.92
CA PHE A 396 21.33 -21.38 12.01
C PHE A 396 22.36 -20.55 12.82
N ASP A 397 22.42 -19.24 12.61
CA ASP A 397 23.29 -18.35 13.41
C ASP A 397 22.93 -18.40 14.91
N LEU A 398 21.65 -18.57 15.23
CA LEU A 398 21.16 -18.59 16.61
C LEU A 398 21.24 -19.97 17.26
N TYR A 399 20.95 -21.04 16.52
CA TYR A 399 20.63 -22.36 17.09
C TYR A 399 21.46 -23.51 16.52
N TYR A 400 22.36 -23.31 15.55
CA TYR A 400 23.09 -24.44 14.95
C TYR A 400 23.99 -25.17 15.96
N SER A 401 24.59 -24.44 16.90
CA SER A 401 25.51 -24.96 17.91
C SER A 401 24.90 -25.06 19.31
N CYS A 402 23.57 -24.98 19.44
CA CYS A 402 22.90 -24.96 20.75
C CYS A 402 22.99 -26.29 21.51
#